data_AF-A0AAD7P0P0-F1
#
_entry.id   AF-A0AAD7P0P0-F1
#
_cell.length_a   1.000
_cell.length_b   1.000
_cell.length_c   1.000
_cell.angle_alpha   90.00
_cell.angle_beta   90.00
_cell.angle_gamma   90.00
#
_symmetry.space_group_name_H-M   'P 1'
#
loop_
_entity.id
_entity.type
_entity.pdbx_description
1 polymer ?
#
loop_
_entity_poly.entity_id
_entity_poly.type
_entity_poly.pdbx_seq_one_letter_code
_entity_poly.pdbx_strand_id
1 'polypeptide(L)'
;MPADRAKRSTPTPRTKRNQKKDGTTREPAFKFQGERLVFLNQRLELFYDATARRDLHQFWVRLFAEYWHIFPWRLPIDEDPHCGMLTDSSTTINHEDIDKKTAIILNTQMRVKGWFYHKRVRANLGLP
;
A
#
# COMPACT_ATOMS: atom_id res chain seq x y z
N MET A 1 0.58 -19.67 -63.38
CA MET A 1 0.35 -18.47 -62.56
C MET A 1 -1.14 -18.16 -62.60
N PRO A 2 -1.87 -18.46 -61.53
CA PRO A 2 -2.51 -17.38 -60.77
C PRO A 2 -2.30 -17.52 -59.26
N ALA A 3 -2.28 -16.35 -58.61
CA ALA A 3 -1.93 -16.11 -57.22
C ALA A 3 -3.05 -16.53 -56.27
N ASP A 4 -2.70 -17.38 -55.29
CA ASP A 4 -3.61 -17.77 -54.21
C ASP A 4 -3.73 -16.65 -53.17
N ARG A 5 -4.98 -16.28 -52.93
CA ARG A 5 -5.42 -15.07 -52.24
C ARG A 5 -5.37 -15.28 -50.73
N ALA A 6 -4.37 -14.68 -50.08
CA ALA A 6 -4.23 -14.66 -48.62
C ALA A 6 -5.52 -14.20 -47.93
N LYS A 7 -6.13 -15.12 -47.15
CA LYS A 7 -7.26 -14.85 -46.25
C LYS A 7 -6.76 -14.00 -45.08
N ARG A 8 -6.97 -12.67 -45.16
CA ARG A 8 -6.81 -11.76 -44.02
C ARG A 8 -7.99 -11.94 -43.07
N SER A 9 -7.77 -12.66 -41.98
CA SER A 9 -8.70 -12.70 -40.84
C SER A 9 -8.72 -11.33 -40.18
N THR A 10 -9.85 -10.64 -40.27
CA THR A 10 -10.12 -9.38 -39.59
C THR A 10 -10.11 -9.58 -38.06
N PRO A 11 -9.41 -8.73 -37.29
CA PRO A 11 -9.50 -8.76 -35.83
C PRO A 11 -10.88 -8.24 -35.40
N THR A 12 -11.62 -9.05 -34.65
CA THR A 12 -12.89 -8.67 -34.05
C THR A 12 -12.69 -7.55 -33.02
N PRO A 13 -13.57 -6.53 -32.97
CA PRO A 13 -13.51 -5.49 -31.95
C PRO A 13 -13.74 -6.10 -30.56
N ARG A 14 -12.74 -5.96 -29.69
CA ARG A 14 -12.80 -6.37 -28.28
C ARG A 14 -13.87 -5.54 -27.57
N THR A 15 -15.05 -6.11 -27.37
CA THR A 15 -16.14 -5.53 -26.58
C THR A 15 -15.62 -5.24 -25.17
N LYS A 16 -15.44 -3.95 -24.86
CA LYS A 16 -15.13 -3.48 -23.50
C LYS A 16 -16.36 -3.74 -22.63
N ARG A 17 -16.29 -4.82 -21.86
CA ARG A 17 -17.27 -5.16 -20.82
C ARG A 17 -17.20 -4.08 -19.74
N ASN A 18 -18.10 -3.10 -19.82
CA ASN A 18 -18.38 -2.15 -18.75
C ASN A 18 -18.90 -2.95 -17.54
N GLN A 19 -18.02 -3.27 -16.60
CA GLN A 19 -18.43 -3.63 -15.26
C GLN A 19 -18.92 -2.36 -14.56
N LYS A 20 -20.24 -2.24 -14.46
CA LYS A 20 -20.87 -1.37 -13.45
C LYS A 20 -20.36 -1.83 -12.09
N LYS A 21 -19.45 -1.07 -11.48
CA LYS A 21 -19.09 -1.27 -10.07
C LYS A 21 -20.18 -0.58 -9.26
N ASP A 22 -21.00 -1.39 -8.60
CA ASP A 22 -21.95 -0.93 -7.61
C ASP A 22 -21.23 -0.07 -6.56
N GLY A 23 -21.75 1.13 -6.36
CA GLY A 23 -21.22 2.19 -5.51
C GLY A 23 -21.38 1.89 -4.02
N THR A 24 -20.97 0.72 -3.57
CA THR A 24 -20.57 0.57 -2.17
C THR A 24 -19.15 1.08 -2.07
N THR A 25 -18.98 2.33 -1.64
CA THR A 25 -17.71 2.82 -1.10
C THR A 25 -17.40 1.95 0.10
N ARG A 26 -16.85 0.75 -0.13
CA ARG A 26 -16.24 -0.06 0.92
C ARG A 26 -15.12 0.82 1.46
N GLU A 27 -15.36 1.44 2.62
CA GLU A 27 -14.29 2.02 3.41
C GLU A 27 -13.17 0.98 3.43
N PRO A 28 -11.99 1.32 2.88
CA PRO A 28 -10.98 0.30 2.73
C PRO A 28 -10.55 -0.15 4.12
N ALA A 29 -10.24 -1.44 4.25
CA ALA A 29 -9.88 -2.12 5.50
C ALA A 29 -8.50 -1.68 6.06
N PHE A 30 -8.16 -0.40 5.96
CA PHE A 30 -6.92 0.20 6.43
C PHE A 30 -7.17 0.93 7.76
N LYS A 31 -7.75 0.23 8.74
CA LYS A 31 -8.01 0.80 10.07
C LYS A 31 -6.74 0.84 10.90
N PHE A 32 -5.88 1.83 10.62
CA PHE A 32 -4.83 2.21 11.54
C PHE A 32 -5.45 2.86 12.78
N GLN A 33 -4.94 2.53 13.96
CA GLN A 33 -5.39 3.08 15.24
C GLN A 33 -4.19 3.70 15.97
N GLY A 34 -4.47 4.35 17.10
CA GLY A 34 -3.49 4.86 18.07
C GLY A 34 -2.26 5.54 17.46
N GLU A 35 -1.07 5.10 17.87
CA GLU A 35 0.20 5.72 17.51
C GLU A 35 0.52 5.58 16.02
N ARG A 36 0.17 4.44 15.40
CA ARG A 36 0.34 4.26 13.95
C ARG A 36 -0.46 5.29 13.17
N LEU A 37 -1.71 5.55 13.57
CA LEU A 37 -2.56 6.54 12.92
C LEU A 37 -2.00 7.96 13.11
N VAL A 38 -1.55 8.30 14.32
CA VAL A 38 -0.93 9.61 14.61
C VAL A 38 0.32 9.81 13.75
N PHE A 39 1.20 8.81 13.67
CA PHE A 39 2.40 8.86 12.84
C PHE A 39 2.05 9.08 11.36
N LEU A 40 1.09 8.32 10.81
CA LEU A 40 0.71 8.44 9.40
C LEU A 40 0.08 9.81 9.09
N ASN A 41 -0.78 10.33 9.97
CA ASN A 41 -1.39 11.65 9.81
C ASN A 41 -0.35 12.78 9.78
N GLN A 42 0.65 12.74 10.65
CA GLN A 42 1.73 13.73 10.68
C GLN A 42 2.57 13.76 9.39
N ARG A 43 2.52 12.69 8.57
CA ARG A 43 3.29 12.54 7.32
C ARG A 43 2.44 12.80 6.07
N LEU A 44 1.16 13.14 6.23
CA LEU A 44 0.26 13.42 5.10
C LEU A 44 0.72 14.62 4.26
N GLU A 45 1.13 15.71 4.90
CA GLU A 45 1.61 16.89 4.19
C GLU A 45 2.86 16.57 3.35
N LEU A 46 3.83 15.87 3.95
CA LEU A 46 5.04 15.40 3.27
C LEU A 46 4.72 14.48 2.08
N PHE A 47 3.67 13.66 2.18
CA PHE A 47 3.21 12.82 1.07
C PHE A 47 2.62 13.63 -0.08
N TYR A 48 1.84 14.67 0.22
CA TYR A 48 1.29 15.58 -0.79
C TYR A 48 2.40 16.35 -1.50
N ASP A 49 3.37 16.86 -0.76
CA ASP A 49 4.54 17.54 -1.32
C ASP A 49 5.37 16.60 -2.21
N ALA A 50 5.64 15.38 -1.73
CA ALA A 50 6.37 14.38 -2.51
C ALA A 50 5.62 13.98 -3.79
N THR A 51 4.29 13.91 -3.73
CA THR A 51 3.45 13.69 -4.92
C THR A 51 3.60 14.83 -5.92
N ALA A 52 3.50 16.08 -5.47
CA ALA A 52 3.63 17.26 -6.32
C ALA A 52 5.02 17.33 -6.98
N ARG A 53 6.07 16.98 -6.22
CA ARG A 53 7.47 16.94 -6.70
C ARG A 53 7.83 15.69 -7.49
N ARG A 54 6.90 14.73 -7.62
CA ARG A 54 7.12 13.42 -8.26
C ARG A 54 8.26 12.61 -7.61
N ASP A 55 8.55 12.85 -6.34
CA ASP A 55 9.62 12.18 -5.58
C ASP A 55 9.06 11.21 -4.52
N LEU A 56 8.10 10.38 -4.96
CA LEU A 56 7.45 9.42 -4.07
C LEU A 56 8.42 8.33 -3.61
N HIS A 57 9.43 7.98 -4.42
CA HIS A 57 10.38 6.94 -4.05
C HIS A 57 11.14 7.30 -2.77
N GLN A 58 11.72 8.51 -2.69
CA GLN A 58 12.44 8.97 -1.50
C GLN A 58 11.50 9.10 -0.30
N PHE A 59 10.27 9.58 -0.52
CA PHE A 59 9.26 9.61 0.54
C PHE A 59 9.02 8.23 1.14
N TRP A 60 8.78 7.21 0.31
CA TRP A 60 8.54 5.84 0.83
C TRP A 60 9.74 5.27 1.56
N VAL A 61 10.96 5.48 1.06
CA VAL A 61 12.19 5.00 1.71
C VAL A 61 12.32 5.61 3.11
N ARG A 62 12.17 6.94 3.23
CA ARG A 62 12.26 7.63 4.53
C ARG A 62 11.13 7.26 5.47
N LEU A 63 9.89 7.24 4.97
CA LEU A 63 8.72 6.87 5.75
C LEU A 63 8.88 5.48 6.36
N PHE A 64 9.28 4.48 5.57
CA PHE A 64 9.42 3.12 6.10
C PHE A 64 10.64 2.97 7.01
N ALA A 65 11.72 3.71 6.77
CA ALA A 65 12.85 3.74 7.71
C ALA A 65 12.40 4.22 9.10
N GLU A 66 11.68 5.34 9.18
CA GLU A 66 11.12 5.85 10.44
C GLU A 66 10.06 4.90 11.01
N TYR A 67 9.18 4.36 10.17
CA TYR A 67 8.10 3.48 10.58
C TYR A 67 8.63 2.25 11.32
N TRP A 68 9.66 1.59 10.77
CA TRP A 68 10.23 0.38 11.39
C TRP A 68 11.09 0.67 12.63
N HIS A 69 11.52 1.92 12.82
CA HIS A 69 12.15 2.35 14.08
C HIS A 69 11.16 2.43 15.23
N ILE A 70 9.89 2.77 14.94
CA ILE A 70 8.85 2.98 15.95
C ILE A 70 7.99 1.72 16.12
N PHE A 71 7.65 1.06 15.02
CA PHE A 71 6.73 -0.08 14.99
C PHE A 71 7.47 -1.36 14.60
N PRO A 72 7.72 -2.29 15.54
CA PRO A 72 8.30 -3.59 15.23
C PRO A 72 7.47 -4.36 14.21
N TRP A 73 8.15 -4.97 13.24
CA TRP A 73 7.50 -5.81 12.21
C TRP A 73 6.76 -7.02 12.78
N ARG A 74 7.08 -7.47 14.00
CA ARG A 74 6.43 -8.62 14.65
C ARG A 74 5.03 -8.29 15.18
N LEU A 75 4.68 -7.02 15.32
CA LEU A 75 3.36 -6.61 15.78
C LEU A 75 2.39 -6.56 14.60
N PRO A 76 1.24 -7.26 14.69
CA PRO A 76 0.17 -7.15 13.71
C PRO A 76 -0.18 -5.69 13.46
N ILE A 77 -0.48 -5.33 12.21
CA ILE A 77 -0.79 -3.95 11.84
C ILE A 77 -2.07 -3.40 12.48
N ASP A 78 -2.94 -4.33 12.92
CA ASP A 78 -4.20 -4.04 13.59
C ASP A 78 -4.00 -3.89 15.12
N GLU A 79 -2.78 -4.09 15.62
CA GLU A 79 -2.39 -3.93 17.02
C GLU A 79 -1.34 -2.81 17.16
N ASP A 80 -1.59 -1.88 18.08
CA ASP A 80 -0.62 -0.85 18.46
C ASP A 80 0.31 -1.38 19.57
N PRO A 81 1.61 -1.06 19.50
CA PRO A 81 2.50 -1.35 20.63
C PRO A 81 1.99 -0.59 21.86
N HIS A 82 1.56 -1.32 22.90
CA HIS A 82 1.46 -0.71 24.22
C HIS A 82 2.87 -0.29 24.64
N CYS A 83 3.08 1.02 24.71
CA CYS A 83 4.31 1.67 25.12
C CYS A 83 4.82 1.03 26.44
N GLY A 84 5.84 0.16 26.35
CA GLY A 84 6.48 -0.41 27.54
C GLY A 84 7.19 -1.76 27.41
N MET A 85 6.95 -2.57 26.37
CA MET A 85 7.48 -3.94 26.31
C MET A 85 8.20 -4.24 24.99
N LEU A 86 9.34 -3.60 24.75
CA LEU A 86 10.31 -4.06 23.75
C LEU A 86 11.45 -4.77 24.47
N THR A 87 11.18 -5.98 24.96
CA THR A 87 12.26 -6.88 25.39
C THR A 87 12.88 -7.49 24.15
N ASP A 88 14.15 -7.13 23.91
CA ASP A 88 15.05 -7.69 22.91
C ASP A 88 15.15 -9.22 23.03
N SER A 89 14.19 -9.93 22.43
CA SER A 89 14.28 -11.37 22.29
C SER A 89 15.08 -11.67 21.04
N SER A 90 16.41 -11.63 21.19
CA SER A 90 17.36 -12.24 20.29
C SER A 90 17.01 -13.73 20.17
N THR A 91 16.30 -14.10 19.11
CA THR A 91 16.04 -15.49 18.77
C THR A 91 16.66 -15.74 17.39
N THR A 92 17.51 -16.75 17.37
CA THR A 92 18.10 -17.43 16.22
C THR A 92 17.29 -17.28 14.93
N ILE A 93 17.92 -16.70 13.89
CA ILE A 93 17.30 -16.43 12.59
C ILE A 93 17.12 -17.78 11.87
N ASN A 94 15.92 -18.37 11.95
CA ASN A 94 15.53 -19.49 11.10
C ASN A 94 15.09 -18.98 9.72
N HIS A 95 15.36 -19.72 8.65
CA HIS A 95 14.92 -19.36 7.29
C HIS A 95 13.41 -19.13 7.19
N GLU A 96 12.61 -19.88 7.95
CA GLU A 96 11.16 -19.73 8.02
C GLU A 96 10.72 -18.36 8.60
N ASP A 97 11.54 -17.74 9.43
CA ASP A 97 11.28 -16.41 9.99
C ASP A 97 11.56 -15.29 8.99
N ILE A 98 12.44 -15.53 8.02
CA ILE A 98 12.77 -14.56 6.95
C ILE A 98 11.57 -14.40 6.01
N ASP A 99 10.94 -15.51 5.61
CA ASP A 99 9.78 -15.48 4.73
C ASP A 99 8.56 -14.83 5.41
N LYS A 100 8.31 -15.19 6.69
CA LYS A 100 7.27 -14.56 7.51
C LYS A 100 7.50 -13.07 7.66
N LYS A 101 8.74 -12.65 7.99
CA LYS A 101 9.11 -11.24 8.09
C LYS A 101 8.87 -10.50 6.78
N THR A 102 9.30 -11.07 5.66
CA THR A 102 9.16 -10.45 4.34
C THR A 102 7.69 -10.27 3.97
N ALA A 103 6.86 -11.29 4.19
CA ALA A 103 5.42 -11.23 3.95
C ALA A 103 4.74 -10.13 4.80
N ILE A 104 5.09 -10.03 6.07
CA ILE A 104 4.53 -9.00 6.97
C ILE A 104 4.96 -7.60 6.54
N ILE A 105 6.24 -7.41 6.22
CA ILE A 105 6.76 -6.12 5.74
C ILE A 105 6.03 -5.70 4.47
N LEU A 106 5.91 -6.59 3.47
CA LEU A 106 5.24 -6.28 2.21
C LEU A 106 3.76 -5.95 2.42
N ASN A 107 3.04 -6.74 3.22
CA ASN A 107 1.64 -6.50 3.56
C ASN A 107 1.46 -5.12 4.22
N THR A 108 2.33 -4.82 5.19
CA THR A 108 2.31 -3.53 5.90
C THR A 108 2.57 -2.36 4.96
N GLN A 109 3.59 -2.46 4.11
CA GLN A 109 3.89 -1.42 3.13
C GLN A 109 2.73 -1.19 2.16
N MET A 110 2.07 -2.26 1.69
CA MET A 110 0.90 -2.14 0.83
C MET A 110 -0.27 -1.44 1.52
N ARG A 111 -0.57 -1.80 2.78
CA ARG A 111 -1.64 -1.16 3.56
C ARG A 111 -1.35 0.32 3.82
N VAL A 112 -0.12 0.66 4.22
CA VAL A 112 0.31 2.05 4.46
C VAL A 112 0.20 2.87 3.17
N LYS A 113 0.75 2.38 2.06
CA LYS A 113 0.63 3.05 0.75
C LYS A 113 -0.82 3.26 0.35
N GLY A 114 -1.64 2.22 0.47
CA GLY A 114 -3.07 2.26 0.17
C GLY A 114 -3.81 3.33 0.96
N TRP A 115 -3.49 3.47 2.25
CA TRP A 115 -4.07 4.49 3.11
C TRP A 115 -3.73 5.92 2.66
N PHE A 116 -2.47 6.21 2.34
CA PHE A 116 -2.06 7.53 1.81
C PHE A 116 -2.78 7.87 0.49
N TYR A 117 -2.85 6.90 -0.44
CA TYR A 117 -3.55 7.12 -1.70
C TYR A 117 -5.05 7.35 -1.48
N HIS A 118 -5.68 6.61 -0.56
CA HIS A 118 -7.08 6.82 -0.22
C HIS A 118 -7.33 8.20 0.39
N LYS A 119 -6.45 8.66 1.29
CA LYS A 119 -6.51 10.02 1.85
C LYS A 119 -6.36 11.10 0.79
N ARG A 120 -5.48 10.90 -0.20
CA ARG A 120 -5.37 11.82 -1.34
C ARG A 120 -6.63 11.87 -2.19
N VAL A 121 -7.24 10.71 -2.47
CA VAL A 121 -8.49 10.66 -3.23
C VAL A 121 -9.62 11.37 -2.47
N ARG A 122 -9.75 11.15 -1.15
CA ARG A 122 -10.73 11.88 -0.32
C ARG A 122 -10.49 13.38 -0.29
N ALA A 123 -9.23 13.81 -0.12
CA ALA A 123 -8.86 15.22 -0.16
C ALA A 123 -9.22 15.87 -1.52
N ASN A 124 -8.94 15.18 -2.62
CA ASN A 124 -9.31 15.66 -3.97
C ASN A 124 -10.82 15.71 -4.20
N LEU A 125 -11.60 14.89 -3.49
CA LEU A 125 -13.07 14.86 -3.56
C LEU A 125 -13.72 15.85 -2.58
N GLY A 126 -12.95 16.61 -1.80
CA GLY A 126 -13.46 17.54 -0.80
C GLY A 126 -14.25 16.85 0.33
N LEU A 127 -14.03 15.55 0.52
CA LEU A 127 -14.70 14.77 1.56
C LEU A 127 -13.83 14.76 2.82
N PRO A 128 -14.40 15.01 4.02
CA PRO A 128 -13.69 14.93 5.29
C PRO A 128 -13.09 13.54 5.52
#